data_AF-A0A535WTG2-F1
#
_entry.id   AF-A0A535WTG2-F1
#
_cell.length_a   1.000
_cell.length_b   1.000
_cell.length_c   1.000
_cell.angle_alpha   90.00
_cell.angle_beta   90.00
_cell.angle_gamma   90.00
#
_symmetry.space_group_name_H-M   'P 1'
#
loop_
_entity.id
_entity.type
_entity.pdbx_description
1 polymer ?
#
loop_
_entity_poly.entity_id
_entity_poly.type
_entity_poly.pdbx_seq_one_letter_code
_entity_poly.pdbx_strand_id
1 'polypeptide(L)'
;MNNVVLVGFMGSGKTTVGRALADQTRRSFIDLDEEIATDAGRSISEIFADEGEAGFRERESRGLERALRRDDAIIAAGGGAPLRDENWREMRSGNCVVALTAEPAELARRLNRPKGRPLLQPDVPSAIAALLPTRMARYLEADLVFSTDGKPAAEISRHIDARLPRGGLHRISIDVPGAAHEVTVGFHLANLAAQALRRLAASRPIMVVSDSVGAGRHIDPLIEALMSAGISAAVHLVPAGEAAKELRTLSAIYGALAEDGIDREGVLVSLGGGCVGDVAGFAAATWMRGIRYVQMPTTLLAMVDSSIGGKTAINLPAGKNLAGAVHQPVASVTASRWSSTAS
;
A
#
# COMPACT_ATOMS: atom_id res chain seq x y z
N MET A 1 -13.95 9.26 7.36
CA MET A 1 -14.11 8.43 6.16
C MET A 1 -13.12 7.30 6.25
N ASN A 2 -13.60 6.12 6.65
CA ASN A 2 -12.81 4.88 6.81
C ASN A 2 -13.37 3.77 5.90
N ASN A 3 -13.67 4.12 4.65
CA ASN A 3 -14.24 3.15 3.72
C ASN A 3 -13.19 2.11 3.30
N VAL A 4 -13.66 0.94 2.87
CA VAL A 4 -12.85 -0.06 2.17
C VAL A 4 -13.33 -0.10 0.74
N VAL A 5 -12.47 0.30 -0.19
CA VAL A 5 -12.81 0.35 -1.62
C VAL A 5 -12.23 -0.87 -2.31
N LEU A 6 -13.08 -1.79 -2.73
CA LEU A 6 -12.72 -2.98 -3.47
C LEU A 6 -12.58 -2.66 -4.96
N VAL A 7 -11.38 -2.85 -5.49
CA VAL A 7 -11.05 -2.67 -6.92
C VAL A 7 -10.61 -3.99 -7.54
N GLY A 8 -10.60 -4.07 -8.86
CA GLY A 8 -10.14 -5.26 -9.59
C GLY A 8 -10.96 -5.53 -10.84
N PHE A 9 -10.49 -6.49 -11.64
CA PHE A 9 -11.10 -6.82 -12.92
C PHE A 9 -12.53 -7.38 -12.76
N MET A 10 -13.35 -7.33 -13.81
CA MET A 10 -14.68 -7.98 -13.77
C MET A 10 -14.52 -9.49 -13.53
N GLY A 11 -15.34 -10.08 -12.65
CA GLY A 11 -15.18 -11.49 -12.26
C GLY A 11 -14.15 -11.76 -11.14
N SER A 12 -13.40 -10.75 -10.68
CA SER A 12 -12.45 -10.91 -9.57
C SER A 12 -13.11 -11.12 -8.19
N GLY A 13 -14.44 -11.02 -8.11
CA GLY A 13 -15.18 -11.31 -6.88
C GLY A 13 -15.50 -10.11 -5.98
N LYS A 14 -15.31 -8.86 -6.45
CA LYS A 14 -15.61 -7.63 -5.68
C LYS A 14 -16.97 -7.65 -4.98
N THR A 15 -18.04 -7.95 -5.69
CA THR A 15 -19.40 -8.02 -5.12
C THR A 15 -19.53 -9.12 -4.07
N THR A 16 -19.05 -10.33 -4.37
CA THR A 16 -19.19 -11.49 -3.48
C THR A 16 -18.32 -11.37 -2.23
N VAL A 17 -17.06 -11.00 -2.38
CA VAL A 17 -16.13 -10.75 -1.27
C VAL A 17 -16.57 -9.52 -0.47
N GLY A 18 -17.04 -8.47 -1.14
CA GLY A 18 -17.51 -7.25 -0.49
C GLY A 18 -18.72 -7.47 0.40
N ARG A 19 -19.72 -8.25 -0.04
CA ARG A 19 -20.85 -8.66 0.81
C ARG A 19 -20.38 -9.47 2.01
N ALA A 20 -19.56 -10.50 1.80
CA ALA A 20 -19.03 -11.31 2.89
C ALA A 20 -18.22 -10.48 3.91
N LEU A 21 -17.42 -9.53 3.43
CA LEU A 21 -16.64 -8.62 4.28
C LEU A 21 -17.54 -7.65 5.05
N ALA A 22 -18.57 -7.11 4.40
CA ALA A 22 -19.54 -6.21 5.03
C ALA A 22 -20.31 -6.92 6.15
N ASP A 23 -20.78 -8.15 5.91
CA ASP A 23 -21.46 -8.97 6.92
C ASP A 23 -20.52 -9.26 8.11
N GLN A 24 -19.28 -9.65 7.82
CA GLN A 24 -18.27 -9.97 8.84
C GLN A 24 -17.90 -8.75 9.70
N THR A 25 -17.76 -7.58 9.08
CA THR A 25 -17.33 -6.34 9.74
C THR A 25 -18.49 -5.48 10.25
N ARG A 26 -19.74 -5.90 9.99
CA ARG A 26 -20.98 -5.15 10.28
C ARG A 26 -21.00 -3.77 9.64
N ARG A 27 -20.52 -3.68 8.40
CA ARG A 27 -20.48 -2.45 7.61
C ARG A 27 -21.54 -2.47 6.52
N SER A 28 -21.88 -1.30 5.99
CA SER A 28 -22.73 -1.23 4.81
C SER A 28 -21.95 -1.69 3.57
N PHE A 29 -22.64 -2.35 2.63
CA PHE A 29 -22.08 -2.74 1.34
C PHE A 29 -22.72 -1.92 0.22
N ILE A 30 -21.89 -1.43 -0.70
CA ILE A 30 -22.30 -0.67 -1.88
C ILE A 30 -21.62 -1.29 -3.09
N ASP A 31 -22.40 -1.65 -4.11
CA ASP A 31 -21.87 -2.01 -5.44
C ASP A 31 -22.19 -0.86 -6.40
N LEU A 32 -21.14 -0.19 -6.90
CA LEU A 32 -21.32 0.96 -7.78
C LEU A 32 -22.06 0.60 -9.06
N ASP A 33 -21.84 -0.60 -9.59
CA ASP A 33 -22.53 -1.06 -10.81
C ASP A 33 -24.05 -1.17 -10.53
N GLU A 34 -24.45 -1.66 -9.35
CA GLU A 34 -25.85 -1.78 -8.93
C GLU A 34 -26.49 -0.40 -8.63
N GLU A 35 -25.76 0.51 -7.98
CA GLU A 35 -26.23 1.86 -7.67
C GLU A 35 -26.45 2.71 -8.93
N ILE A 36 -25.51 2.66 -9.89
CA ILE A 36 -25.63 3.37 -11.17
C ILE A 36 -26.85 2.88 -11.97
N ALA A 37 -27.05 1.55 -12.04
CA ALA A 37 -28.20 0.98 -12.74
C ALA A 37 -29.53 1.36 -12.08
N THR A 38 -29.57 1.35 -10.75
CA THR A 38 -30.75 1.74 -9.95
C THR A 38 -31.11 3.21 -10.20
N ASP A 39 -30.12 4.10 -10.14
CA ASP A 39 -30.31 5.54 -10.35
C ASP A 39 -30.72 5.89 -11.78
N ALA A 40 -30.23 5.15 -12.78
CA ALA A 40 -30.61 5.33 -14.17
C ALA A 40 -31.97 4.70 -14.51
N GLY A 41 -32.49 3.81 -13.65
CA GLY A 41 -33.68 3.00 -13.93
C GLY A 41 -33.50 2.05 -15.11
N ARG A 42 -32.26 1.74 -15.51
CA ARG A 42 -31.89 0.95 -16.69
C ARG A 42 -30.65 0.12 -16.41
N SER A 43 -30.46 -0.94 -17.18
CA SER A 43 -29.26 -1.78 -17.11
C SER A 43 -28.02 -1.03 -17.61
N ILE A 44 -26.85 -1.46 -17.16
CA ILE A 44 -25.56 -0.93 -17.63
C ILE A 44 -25.43 -1.04 -19.15
N SER A 45 -25.89 -2.13 -19.76
CA SER A 45 -25.86 -2.32 -21.21
C SER A 45 -26.63 -1.23 -21.96
N GLU A 46 -27.81 -0.86 -21.45
CA GLU A 46 -28.64 0.18 -22.05
C GLU A 46 -27.97 1.55 -21.90
N ILE A 47 -27.38 1.84 -20.74
CA ILE A 47 -26.61 3.07 -20.52
C ILE A 47 -25.44 3.18 -21.51
N PHE A 48 -24.69 2.10 -21.74
CA PHE A 48 -23.60 2.08 -22.71
C PHE A 48 -24.09 2.24 -24.15
N ALA A 49 -25.23 1.66 -24.51
CA ALA A 49 -25.81 1.78 -25.83
C ALA A 49 -26.28 3.22 -26.12
N ASP A 50 -26.88 3.87 -25.13
CA ASP A 50 -27.46 5.21 -25.26
C ASP A 50 -26.42 6.33 -25.12
N GLU A 51 -25.50 6.21 -24.14
CA GLU A 51 -24.59 7.28 -23.71
C GLU A 51 -23.13 7.02 -24.08
N GLY A 52 -22.83 5.82 -24.60
CA GLY A 52 -21.47 5.39 -24.90
C GLY A 52 -20.60 5.20 -23.65
N GLU A 53 -19.34 4.85 -23.88
CA GLU A 53 -18.38 4.64 -22.78
C GLU A 53 -18.10 5.94 -22.02
N ALA A 54 -17.98 7.09 -22.71
CA ALA A 54 -17.68 8.36 -22.06
C ALA A 54 -18.76 8.76 -21.05
N GLY A 55 -20.04 8.66 -21.43
CA GLY A 55 -21.17 8.97 -20.53
C GLY A 55 -21.26 8.01 -19.36
N PHE A 56 -21.11 6.70 -19.60
CA PHE A 56 -21.05 5.71 -18.51
C PHE A 56 -19.93 6.04 -17.51
N ARG A 57 -18.75 6.42 -18.00
CA ARG A 57 -17.61 6.74 -17.14
C ARG A 57 -17.86 7.98 -16.29
N GLU A 58 -18.53 9.01 -16.81
CA GLU A 58 -18.97 10.16 -15.99
C GLU A 58 -19.94 9.75 -14.88
N ARG A 59 -20.90 8.85 -15.19
CA ARG A 59 -21.78 8.28 -14.16
C ARG A 59 -21.01 7.46 -13.13
N GLU A 60 -20.00 6.70 -13.57
CA GLU A 60 -19.11 5.92 -12.69
C GLU A 60 -18.37 6.83 -11.71
N SER A 61 -17.80 7.95 -12.18
CA SER A 61 -17.16 8.95 -11.32
C SER A 61 -18.13 9.59 -10.33
N ARG A 62 -19.34 10.01 -10.76
CA ARG A 62 -20.35 10.60 -9.86
C ARG A 62 -20.92 9.59 -8.85
N GLY A 63 -21.07 8.34 -9.25
CA GLY A 63 -21.48 7.24 -8.37
C GLY A 63 -20.43 6.98 -7.30
N LEU A 64 -19.15 6.91 -7.70
CA LEU A 64 -18.03 6.77 -6.78
C LEU A 64 -17.99 7.92 -5.76
N GLU A 65 -18.06 9.17 -6.21
CA GLU A 65 -18.02 10.35 -5.34
C GLU A 65 -19.13 10.29 -4.27
N ARG A 66 -20.34 9.86 -4.65
CA ARG A 66 -21.46 9.65 -3.71
C ARG A 66 -21.21 8.52 -2.73
N ALA A 67 -20.70 7.38 -3.20
CA ALA A 67 -20.40 6.24 -2.35
C ALA A 67 -19.28 6.58 -1.34
N LEU A 68 -18.27 7.32 -1.76
CA LEU A 68 -17.14 7.72 -0.90
C LEU A 68 -17.53 8.70 0.20
N ARG A 69 -18.65 9.44 0.06
CA ARG A 69 -19.19 10.29 1.14
C ARG A 69 -19.74 9.51 2.33
N ARG A 70 -19.95 8.19 2.19
CA ARG A 70 -20.31 7.33 3.31
C ARG A 70 -19.14 7.22 4.29
N ASP A 71 -19.44 6.88 5.53
CA ASP A 71 -18.42 6.54 6.52
C ASP A 71 -18.54 5.06 6.88
N ASP A 72 -17.38 4.42 7.05
CA ASP A 72 -17.24 3.00 7.41
C ASP A 72 -17.98 2.02 6.48
N ALA A 73 -18.02 2.28 5.16
CA ALA A 73 -18.65 1.41 4.16
C ALA A 73 -17.65 0.50 3.41
N ILE A 74 -18.13 -0.64 2.89
CA ILE A 74 -17.43 -1.47 1.90
C ILE A 74 -17.99 -1.15 0.52
N ILE A 75 -17.16 -0.63 -0.38
CA ILE A 75 -17.56 -0.14 -1.70
C ILE A 75 -16.91 -1.00 -2.77
N ALA A 76 -17.68 -1.75 -3.55
CA ALA A 76 -17.20 -2.43 -4.75
C ALA A 76 -17.23 -1.46 -5.94
N ALA A 77 -16.05 -1.07 -6.41
CA ALA A 77 -15.91 -0.16 -7.54
C ALA A 77 -16.02 -0.90 -8.88
N GLY A 78 -16.53 -0.21 -9.90
CA GLY A 78 -16.52 -0.70 -11.28
C GLY A 78 -15.10 -1.00 -11.76
N GLY A 79 -14.96 -1.98 -12.67
CA GLY A 79 -13.63 -2.46 -13.10
C GLY A 79 -12.78 -1.41 -13.83
N GLY A 80 -13.40 -0.34 -14.36
CA GLY A 80 -12.69 0.77 -14.99
C GLY A 80 -12.55 2.02 -14.12
N ALA A 81 -13.34 2.12 -13.03
CA ALA A 81 -13.31 3.27 -12.12
C ALA A 81 -11.91 3.68 -11.65
N PRO A 82 -10.99 2.76 -11.28
CA PRO A 82 -9.65 3.12 -10.79
C PRO A 82 -8.71 3.70 -11.85
N LEU A 83 -9.04 3.58 -13.14
CA LEU A 83 -8.14 3.98 -14.23
C LEU A 83 -8.07 5.50 -14.42
N ARG A 84 -9.08 6.23 -13.95
CA ARG A 84 -9.08 7.70 -13.92
C ARG A 84 -8.31 8.17 -12.69
N ASP A 85 -7.30 9.01 -12.89
CA ASP A 85 -6.47 9.51 -11.79
C ASP A 85 -7.25 10.27 -10.72
N GLU A 86 -8.32 10.97 -11.11
CA GLU A 86 -9.21 11.66 -10.19
C GLU A 86 -9.94 10.68 -9.25
N ASN A 87 -10.63 9.69 -9.83
CA ASN A 87 -11.26 8.61 -9.07
C ASN A 87 -10.24 7.91 -8.15
N TRP A 88 -9.04 7.63 -8.64
CA TRP A 88 -7.99 6.97 -7.86
C TRP A 88 -7.55 7.80 -6.65
N ARG A 89 -7.36 9.11 -6.83
CA ARG A 89 -7.04 10.05 -5.73
C ARG A 89 -8.15 10.07 -4.69
N GLU A 90 -9.40 10.13 -5.11
CA GLU A 90 -10.55 10.11 -4.20
C GLU A 90 -10.68 8.79 -3.44
N MET A 91 -10.52 7.65 -4.12
CA MET A 91 -10.51 6.33 -3.50
C MET A 91 -9.46 6.24 -2.40
N ARG A 92 -8.28 6.85 -2.59
CA ARG A 92 -7.17 6.82 -1.62
C ARG A 92 -7.26 7.88 -0.52
N SER A 93 -8.17 8.83 -0.64
CA SER A 93 -8.32 9.95 0.31
C SER A 93 -9.05 9.50 1.58
N GLY A 94 -8.29 9.03 2.57
CA GLY A 94 -8.81 8.58 3.87
C GLY A 94 -9.29 7.12 3.89
N ASN A 95 -9.45 6.48 2.73
CA ASN A 95 -9.94 5.11 2.62
C ASN A 95 -8.81 4.10 2.36
N CYS A 96 -9.11 2.83 2.64
CA CYS A 96 -8.24 1.71 2.29
C CYS A 96 -8.71 1.08 0.98
N VAL A 97 -7.86 1.12 -0.05
CA VAL A 97 -8.14 0.51 -1.35
C VAL A 97 -7.60 -0.92 -1.36
N VAL A 98 -8.47 -1.88 -1.63
CA VAL A 98 -8.15 -3.32 -1.67
C VAL A 98 -8.38 -3.86 -3.08
N ALA A 99 -7.33 -4.36 -3.73
CA ALA A 99 -7.45 -4.98 -5.03
C ALA A 99 -7.69 -6.50 -4.91
N LEU A 100 -8.68 -6.98 -5.65
CA LEU A 100 -8.93 -8.40 -5.86
C LEU A 100 -8.47 -8.80 -7.25
N THR A 101 -7.51 -9.71 -7.32
CA THR A 101 -6.95 -10.25 -8.56
C THR A 101 -7.37 -11.70 -8.76
N ALA A 102 -7.32 -12.15 -10.00
CA ALA A 102 -7.51 -13.54 -10.38
C ALA A 102 -6.76 -13.79 -11.70
N GLU A 103 -6.38 -15.03 -11.94
CA GLU A 103 -5.76 -15.44 -13.19
C GLU A 103 -6.74 -15.32 -14.37
N PRO A 104 -6.25 -15.04 -15.60
CA PRO A 104 -7.11 -14.92 -16.77
C PRO A 104 -8.06 -16.11 -16.99
N ALA A 105 -7.57 -17.33 -16.76
CA ALA A 105 -8.36 -18.56 -16.90
C ALA A 105 -9.50 -18.62 -15.87
N GLU A 106 -9.24 -18.20 -14.64
CA GLU A 106 -10.25 -18.16 -13.57
C GLU A 106 -11.31 -17.08 -13.85
N LEU A 107 -10.89 -15.91 -14.33
CA LEU A 107 -11.80 -14.83 -14.75
C LEU A 107 -12.72 -15.31 -15.89
N ALA A 108 -12.18 -15.95 -16.92
CA ALA A 108 -12.96 -16.49 -18.03
C ALA A 108 -13.99 -17.53 -17.54
N ARG A 109 -13.57 -18.45 -16.65
CA ARG A 109 -14.46 -19.46 -16.04
C ARG A 109 -15.62 -18.83 -15.28
N ARG A 110 -15.38 -17.74 -14.55
CA ARG A 110 -16.41 -17.02 -13.77
C ARG A 110 -17.37 -16.23 -14.66
N LEU A 111 -16.85 -15.59 -15.70
CA LEU A 111 -17.62 -14.74 -16.61
C LEU A 111 -18.44 -15.54 -17.62
N ASN A 112 -18.01 -16.75 -17.98
CA ASN A 112 -18.77 -17.66 -18.85
C ASN A 112 -19.98 -18.30 -18.16
N ARG A 113 -20.29 -17.97 -16.90
CA ARG A 113 -21.50 -18.44 -16.22
C ARG A 113 -22.72 -17.61 -16.66
N PRO A 114 -23.92 -18.20 -16.80
CA PRO A 114 -25.08 -17.57 -17.46
C PRO A 114 -25.76 -16.42 -16.69
N LYS A 115 -25.09 -15.76 -15.74
CA LYS A 115 -25.68 -14.70 -14.92
C LYS A 115 -24.87 -13.40 -15.00
N GLY A 116 -25.19 -12.62 -16.04
CA GLY A 116 -25.21 -11.15 -16.02
C GLY A 116 -23.89 -10.42 -15.83
N ARG A 117 -23.28 -9.98 -16.94
CA ARG A 117 -22.60 -8.67 -17.08
C ARG A 117 -22.46 -8.35 -18.60
N PRO A 118 -22.74 -7.13 -19.06
CA PRO A 118 -22.99 -6.85 -20.48
C PRO A 118 -21.81 -6.18 -21.21
N LEU A 119 -20.57 -6.50 -20.84
CA LEU A 119 -19.37 -5.84 -21.38
C LEU A 119 -18.42 -6.76 -22.12
N LEU A 120 -18.91 -7.89 -22.60
CA LEU A 120 -18.07 -8.80 -23.37
C LEU A 120 -18.56 -8.78 -24.82
N GLN A 121 -17.69 -8.22 -25.66
CA GLN A 121 -17.58 -8.59 -27.07
C GLN A 121 -17.72 -10.12 -27.20
N PRO A 122 -18.12 -10.67 -28.37
CA PRO A 122 -18.55 -12.06 -28.52
C PRO A 122 -17.58 -13.16 -28.02
N ASP A 123 -16.36 -12.81 -27.62
CA ASP A 123 -15.38 -13.69 -26.97
C ASP A 123 -14.80 -13.10 -25.65
N VAL A 124 -15.20 -13.71 -24.53
CA VAL A 124 -14.78 -13.35 -23.16
C VAL A 124 -13.26 -13.44 -22.94
N PRO A 125 -12.60 -14.57 -23.28
CA PRO A 125 -11.14 -14.69 -23.31
C PRO A 125 -10.41 -13.53 -24.00
N SER A 126 -10.81 -13.15 -25.22
CA SER A 126 -10.16 -12.06 -25.95
C SER A 126 -10.25 -10.72 -25.22
N ALA A 127 -11.41 -10.41 -24.63
CA ALA A 127 -11.56 -9.17 -23.86
C ALA A 127 -10.69 -9.15 -22.60
N ILE A 128 -10.54 -10.29 -21.89
CA ILE A 128 -9.64 -10.42 -20.74
C ILE A 128 -8.19 -10.19 -21.20
N ALA A 129 -7.76 -10.86 -22.28
CA ALA A 129 -6.41 -10.76 -22.80
C ALA A 129 -6.04 -9.32 -23.22
N ALA A 130 -6.99 -8.58 -23.80
CA ALA A 130 -6.78 -7.19 -24.20
C ALA A 130 -6.76 -6.21 -23.00
N LEU A 131 -7.70 -6.36 -22.06
CA LEU A 131 -7.92 -5.36 -21.02
C LEU A 131 -7.13 -5.62 -19.73
N LEU A 132 -7.01 -6.86 -19.28
CA LEU A 132 -6.44 -7.17 -17.97
C LEU A 132 -4.99 -6.66 -17.81
N PRO A 133 -4.06 -6.85 -18.78
CA PRO A 133 -2.68 -6.36 -18.62
C PRO A 133 -2.61 -4.84 -18.42
N THR A 134 -3.41 -4.09 -19.17
CA THR A 134 -3.44 -2.61 -19.08
C THR A 134 -3.98 -2.11 -17.75
N ARG A 135 -4.90 -2.85 -17.13
CA ARG A 135 -5.54 -2.47 -15.85
C ARG A 135 -4.79 -2.98 -14.63
N MET A 136 -4.03 -4.06 -14.77
CA MET A 136 -3.34 -4.72 -13.66
C MET A 136 -2.37 -3.77 -12.95
N ALA A 137 -1.64 -2.95 -13.71
CA ALA A 137 -0.71 -1.96 -13.15
C ALA A 137 -1.39 -1.08 -12.09
N ARG A 138 -2.59 -0.56 -12.40
CA ARG A 138 -3.37 0.26 -11.48
C ARG A 138 -3.85 -0.52 -10.26
N TYR A 139 -4.32 -1.76 -10.44
CA TYR A 139 -4.79 -2.58 -9.32
C TYR A 139 -3.67 -2.90 -8.32
N LEU A 140 -2.44 -3.12 -8.81
CA LEU A 140 -1.27 -3.38 -7.97
C LEU A 140 -0.82 -2.16 -7.17
N GLU A 141 -1.31 -0.96 -7.50
CA GLU A 141 -1.09 0.25 -6.68
C GLU A 141 -1.96 0.30 -5.42
N ALA A 142 -2.94 -0.60 -5.25
CA ALA A 142 -3.81 -0.65 -4.08
C ALA A 142 -3.03 -0.88 -2.77
N ASP A 143 -3.65 -0.54 -1.64
CA ASP A 143 -3.02 -0.65 -0.31
C ASP A 143 -2.87 -2.09 0.14
N LEU A 144 -3.79 -2.96 -0.29
CA LEU A 144 -3.70 -4.41 -0.11
C LEU A 144 -4.12 -5.10 -1.40
N VAL A 145 -3.45 -6.19 -1.75
CA VAL A 145 -3.75 -6.97 -2.96
C VAL A 145 -3.97 -8.43 -2.57
N PHE A 146 -5.08 -9.02 -3.03
CA PHE A 146 -5.45 -10.41 -2.75
C PHE A 146 -5.78 -11.15 -4.04
N SER A 147 -5.12 -12.28 -4.28
CA SER A 147 -5.59 -13.25 -5.27
C SER A 147 -6.84 -13.96 -4.73
N THR A 148 -7.82 -14.11 -5.60
CA THR A 148 -9.09 -14.81 -5.35
C THR A 148 -9.13 -16.19 -5.99
N ASP A 149 -8.03 -16.64 -6.58
CA ASP A 149 -7.94 -17.92 -7.29
C ASP A 149 -8.07 -19.09 -6.32
N GLY A 150 -8.98 -20.02 -6.64
CA GLY A 150 -9.20 -21.23 -5.84
C GLY A 150 -9.73 -21.01 -4.41
N LYS A 151 -10.06 -19.77 -4.01
CA LYS A 151 -10.41 -19.43 -2.63
C LYS A 151 -11.87 -19.02 -2.47
N PRO A 152 -12.58 -19.50 -1.42
CA PRO A 152 -13.92 -19.02 -1.10
C PRO A 152 -13.94 -17.55 -0.69
N ALA A 153 -15.03 -16.84 -0.99
CA ALA A 153 -15.19 -15.43 -0.63
C ALA A 153 -15.05 -15.18 0.88
N ALA A 154 -15.55 -16.09 1.72
CA ALA A 154 -15.44 -16.02 3.18
C ALA A 154 -14.01 -16.20 3.71
N GLU A 155 -13.13 -16.89 2.96
CA GLU A 155 -11.73 -16.97 3.31
C GLU A 155 -11.02 -15.65 2.97
N ILE A 156 -11.28 -15.12 1.78
CA ILE A 156 -10.72 -13.84 1.33
C ILE A 156 -11.18 -12.70 2.25
N SER A 157 -12.46 -12.65 2.65
CA SER A 157 -12.97 -11.64 3.57
C SER A 157 -12.27 -11.67 4.93
N ARG A 158 -12.04 -12.87 5.49
CA ARG A 158 -11.26 -13.04 6.74
C ARG A 158 -9.84 -12.52 6.59
N HIS A 159 -9.18 -12.85 5.47
CA HIS A 159 -7.83 -12.36 5.20
C HIS A 159 -7.78 -10.83 4.98
N ILE A 160 -8.82 -10.23 4.39
CA ILE A 160 -8.92 -8.78 4.25
C ILE A 160 -9.08 -8.14 5.63
N ASP A 161 -10.09 -8.53 6.40
CA ASP A 161 -10.37 -7.96 7.74
C ASP A 161 -9.19 -8.09 8.70
N ALA A 162 -8.44 -9.20 8.65
CA ALA A 162 -7.23 -9.38 9.45
C ALA A 162 -6.11 -8.36 9.11
N ARG A 163 -6.12 -7.79 7.90
CA ARG A 163 -5.08 -6.87 7.40
C ARG A 163 -5.55 -5.43 7.23
N LEU A 164 -6.84 -5.15 7.38
CA LEU A 164 -7.38 -3.80 7.28
C LEU A 164 -6.81 -2.90 8.39
N PRO A 165 -6.47 -1.64 8.07
CA PRO A 165 -6.09 -0.68 9.09
C PRO A 165 -7.29 -0.39 10.00
N ARG A 166 -7.16 -0.70 11.29
CA ARG A 166 -8.19 -0.39 12.30
C ARG A 166 -8.22 1.12 12.52
N GLY A 167 -9.32 1.81 12.25
CA GLY A 167 -9.44 3.25 12.52
C GLY A 167 -8.97 4.19 11.40
N GLY A 168 -8.83 3.70 10.17
CA GLY A 168 -8.56 4.55 9.00
C GLY A 168 -7.10 4.59 8.56
N LEU A 169 -6.91 5.14 7.36
CA LEU A 169 -5.62 5.40 6.76
C LEU A 169 -5.52 6.90 6.45
N HIS A 170 -4.57 7.58 7.09
CA HIS A 170 -4.27 8.97 6.79
C HIS A 170 -3.03 9.03 5.92
N ARG A 171 -3.11 9.77 4.82
CA ARG A 171 -1.98 10.01 3.93
C ARG A 171 -1.65 11.49 3.93
N ILE A 172 -0.39 11.80 4.12
CA ILE A 172 0.12 13.16 4.06
C ILE A 172 1.08 13.21 2.88
N SER A 173 0.74 14.02 1.87
CA SER A 173 1.64 14.30 0.76
C SER A 173 2.68 15.29 1.22
N ILE A 174 3.96 14.93 1.09
CA ILE A 174 5.09 15.81 1.36
C ILE A 174 5.61 16.26 0.00
N ASP A 175 5.35 17.52 -0.32
CA ASP A 175 5.84 18.14 -1.55
C ASP A 175 7.11 18.94 -1.25
N VAL A 176 8.25 18.31 -1.50
CA VAL A 176 9.57 18.93 -1.43
C VAL A 176 10.20 18.91 -2.82
N PRO A 177 10.86 19.99 -3.26
CA PRO A 177 11.43 20.08 -4.60
C PRO A 177 12.30 18.87 -4.95
N GLY A 178 11.91 18.15 -6.01
CA GLY A 178 12.64 16.99 -6.54
C GLY A 178 12.46 15.68 -5.78
N ALA A 179 11.65 15.62 -4.72
CA ALA A 179 11.52 14.41 -3.89
C ALA A 179 10.16 14.28 -3.17
N ALA A 180 9.08 14.54 -3.90
CA ALA A 180 7.73 14.35 -3.37
C ALA A 180 7.49 12.89 -2.95
N HIS A 181 6.93 12.69 -1.75
CA HIS A 181 6.63 11.36 -1.22
C HIS A 181 5.39 11.37 -0.33
N GLU A 182 4.88 10.17 -0.03
CA GLU A 182 3.68 9.96 0.80
C GLU A 182 4.09 9.43 2.19
N VAL A 183 3.58 10.08 3.23
CA VAL A 183 3.59 9.54 4.61
C VAL A 183 2.25 8.87 4.85
N THR A 184 2.28 7.57 5.09
CA THR A 184 1.10 6.76 5.42
C THR A 184 1.03 6.52 6.93
N VAL A 185 -0.04 6.98 7.55
CA VAL A 185 -0.34 6.82 8.97
C VAL A 185 -1.57 5.93 9.15
N GLY A 186 -1.47 4.91 9.98
CA GLY A 186 -2.58 3.96 10.21
C GLY A 186 -2.28 2.95 11.30
N PHE A 187 -3.13 1.94 11.47
CA PHE A 187 -2.90 0.86 12.41
C PHE A 187 -2.58 -0.45 11.66
N HIS A 188 -1.84 -1.37 12.29
CA HIS A 188 -1.48 -2.68 11.70
C HIS A 188 -0.64 -2.58 10.40
N LEU A 189 0.26 -1.60 10.35
CA LEU A 189 0.96 -1.20 9.14
C LEU A 189 2.01 -2.17 8.61
N ALA A 190 2.33 -3.28 9.28
CA ALA A 190 3.29 -4.25 8.72
C ALA A 190 2.84 -4.75 7.33
N ASN A 191 1.56 -5.06 7.16
CA ASN A 191 1.00 -5.47 5.87
C ASN A 191 1.00 -4.34 4.83
N LEU A 192 0.67 -3.12 5.25
CA LEU A 192 0.67 -1.95 4.40
C LEU A 192 2.09 -1.54 3.98
N ALA A 193 3.06 -1.67 4.89
CA ALA A 193 4.48 -1.48 4.64
C ALA A 193 4.99 -2.53 3.67
N ALA A 194 4.62 -3.80 3.84
CA ALA A 194 4.99 -4.86 2.90
C ALA A 194 4.43 -4.59 1.49
N GLN A 195 3.18 -4.14 1.37
CA GLN A 195 2.61 -3.78 0.08
C GLN A 195 3.27 -2.52 -0.52
N ALA A 196 3.56 -1.50 0.30
CA ALA A 196 4.29 -0.31 -0.11
C ALA A 196 5.70 -0.67 -0.62
N LEU A 197 6.42 -1.52 0.12
CA LEU A 197 7.72 -2.04 -0.26
C LEU A 197 7.63 -2.91 -1.51
N ARG A 198 6.56 -3.67 -1.72
CA ARG A 198 6.34 -4.40 -2.98
C ARG A 198 6.31 -3.49 -4.19
N ARG A 199 5.56 -2.37 -4.10
CA ARG A 199 5.43 -1.37 -5.16
C ARG A 199 6.77 -0.69 -5.45
N LEU A 200 7.51 -0.35 -4.39
CA LEU A 200 8.78 0.37 -4.50
C LEU A 200 9.94 -0.54 -4.93
N ALA A 201 9.95 -1.79 -4.47
CA ALA A 201 11.08 -2.70 -4.62
C ALA A 201 10.94 -3.62 -5.83
N ALA A 202 9.76 -3.99 -6.33
CA ALA A 202 9.59 -4.79 -7.57
C ALA A 202 10.70 -5.86 -7.81
N SER A 203 10.97 -6.69 -6.80
CA SER A 203 12.03 -7.75 -6.76
C SER A 203 13.46 -7.31 -6.40
N ARG A 204 13.66 -6.09 -5.93
CA ARG A 204 14.97 -5.56 -5.50
C ARG A 204 15.33 -6.02 -4.10
N PRO A 205 16.63 -6.13 -3.78
CA PRO A 205 17.07 -6.54 -2.46
C PRO A 205 16.73 -5.45 -1.42
N ILE A 206 16.19 -5.88 -0.28
CA ILE A 206 15.75 -5.01 0.81
C ILE A 206 16.56 -5.33 2.06
N MET A 207 17.02 -4.29 2.75
CA MET A 207 17.56 -4.41 4.10
C MET A 207 16.75 -3.56 5.08
N VAL A 208 16.39 -4.14 6.22
CA VAL A 208 15.78 -3.46 7.35
C VAL A 208 16.85 -3.18 8.40
N VAL A 209 17.11 -1.91 8.68
CA VAL A 209 17.98 -1.47 9.78
C VAL A 209 17.11 -1.12 10.98
N SER A 210 17.35 -1.77 12.11
CA SER A 210 16.53 -1.63 13.31
C SER A 210 17.37 -1.66 14.57
N ASP A 211 16.91 -1.04 15.65
CA ASP A 211 17.42 -1.35 16.98
C ASP A 211 16.69 -2.58 17.57
N SER A 212 17.34 -3.30 18.49
CA SER A 212 16.77 -4.50 19.13
C SER A 212 15.86 -4.20 20.33
N VAL A 213 15.85 -2.96 20.83
CA VAL A 213 15.20 -2.61 22.11
C VAL A 213 13.87 -1.91 21.90
N GLY A 214 13.87 -0.78 21.20
CA GLY A 214 12.68 0.03 20.92
C GLY A 214 11.86 -0.50 19.75
N ALA A 215 12.49 -1.14 18.77
CA ALA A 215 11.84 -1.59 17.54
C ALA A 215 11.76 -3.12 17.39
N GLY A 216 12.44 -3.89 18.26
CA GLY A 216 12.57 -5.34 18.15
C GLY A 216 11.25 -6.08 17.95
N ARG A 217 10.20 -5.71 18.70
CA ARG A 217 8.85 -6.31 18.57
C ARG A 217 8.15 -6.09 17.23
N HIS A 218 8.66 -5.18 16.40
CA HIS A 218 8.09 -4.83 15.09
C HIS A 218 8.85 -5.48 13.93
N ILE A 219 10.03 -6.04 14.19
CA ILE A 219 10.85 -6.72 13.18
C ILE A 219 10.12 -7.96 12.67
N ASP A 220 9.80 -8.91 13.55
CA ASP A 220 9.18 -10.17 13.13
C ASP A 220 7.84 -9.96 12.40
N PRO A 221 6.90 -9.13 12.89
CA PRO A 221 5.67 -8.85 12.15
C PRO A 221 5.90 -8.23 10.77
N LEU A 222 6.92 -7.39 10.61
CA LEU A 222 7.27 -6.80 9.31
C LEU A 222 7.84 -7.86 8.37
N ILE A 223 8.77 -8.69 8.85
CA ILE A 223 9.38 -9.76 8.05
C ILE A 223 8.34 -10.79 7.64
N GLU A 224 7.44 -11.20 8.53
CA GLU A 224 6.31 -12.09 8.21
C GLU A 224 5.37 -11.49 7.14
N ALA A 225 5.09 -10.18 7.23
CA ALA A 225 4.28 -9.49 6.24
C ALA A 225 4.98 -9.41 4.87
N LEU A 226 6.29 -9.15 4.85
CA LEU A 226 7.10 -9.13 3.64
C LEU A 226 7.16 -10.52 2.99
N MET A 227 7.43 -11.57 3.76
CA MET A 227 7.41 -12.95 3.27
C MET A 227 6.05 -13.32 2.69
N SER A 228 4.96 -12.97 3.39
CA SER A 228 3.59 -13.18 2.91
C SER A 228 3.28 -12.42 1.62
N ALA A 229 3.95 -11.29 1.39
CA ALA A 229 3.87 -10.52 0.16
C ALA A 229 4.82 -11.03 -0.96
N GLY A 230 5.60 -12.10 -0.69
CA GLY A 230 6.57 -12.67 -1.62
C GLY A 230 7.90 -11.92 -1.67
N ILE A 231 8.27 -11.21 -0.62
CA ILE A 231 9.46 -10.35 -0.55
C ILE A 231 10.39 -10.90 0.53
N SER A 232 11.67 -11.08 0.18
CA SER A 232 12.74 -11.36 1.14
C SER A 232 13.41 -10.05 1.55
N ALA A 233 13.72 -9.90 2.83
CA ALA A 233 14.46 -8.76 3.36
C ALA A 233 15.47 -9.21 4.41
N ALA A 234 16.70 -8.72 4.30
CA ALA A 234 17.73 -8.88 5.33
C ALA A 234 17.44 -7.94 6.51
N VAL A 235 17.92 -8.29 7.70
CA VAL A 235 17.80 -7.45 8.91
C VAL A 235 19.18 -7.19 9.48
N HIS A 236 19.50 -5.92 9.69
CA HIS A 236 20.71 -5.48 10.37
C HIS A 236 20.36 -4.73 11.66
N LEU A 237 20.90 -5.21 12.79
CA LEU A 237 20.65 -4.61 14.09
C LEU A 237 21.71 -3.56 14.44
N VAL A 238 21.26 -2.40 14.91
CA VAL A 238 22.11 -1.31 15.42
C VAL A 238 21.91 -1.10 16.92
N PRO A 239 22.87 -0.48 17.63
CA PRO A 239 22.67 -0.08 19.02
C PRO A 239 21.45 0.83 19.19
N ALA A 240 20.77 0.74 20.33
CA ALA A 240 19.66 1.64 20.63
C ALA A 240 20.14 3.06 20.97
N GLY A 241 19.30 4.06 20.66
CA GLY A 241 19.55 5.45 21.02
C GLY A 241 20.73 6.08 20.28
N GLU A 242 21.39 7.05 20.93
CA GLU A 242 22.42 7.88 20.30
C GLU A 242 23.66 7.09 19.81
N ALA A 243 23.92 5.92 20.39
CA ALA A 243 25.00 5.03 19.98
C ALA A 243 24.79 4.45 18.56
N ALA A 244 23.56 4.48 18.03
CA ALA A 244 23.28 4.17 16.63
C ALA A 244 24.02 5.15 15.69
N LYS A 245 24.23 6.39 16.14
CA LYS A 245 24.74 7.50 15.32
C LYS A 245 26.24 7.61 15.35
N GLU A 246 26.95 6.51 15.58
CA GLU A 246 28.41 6.48 15.54
C GLU A 246 28.92 6.04 14.16
N LEU A 247 30.09 6.54 13.76
CA LEU A 247 30.73 6.17 12.50
C LEU A 247 30.95 4.65 12.36
N ARG A 248 31.23 3.96 13.47
CA ARG A 248 31.37 2.49 13.49
C ARG A 248 30.07 1.78 13.09
N THR A 249 28.93 2.30 13.50
CA THR A 249 27.60 1.75 13.18
C THR A 249 27.30 1.95 11.70
N LEU A 250 27.62 3.14 11.15
CA LEU A 250 27.52 3.40 9.73
C LEU A 250 28.38 2.43 8.89
N SER A 251 29.63 2.20 9.33
CA SER A 251 30.51 1.24 8.67
C SER A 251 29.98 -0.19 8.74
N ALA A 252 29.36 -0.60 9.85
CA ALA A 252 28.74 -1.91 10.00
C ALA A 252 27.55 -2.09 9.05
N ILE A 253 26.72 -1.05 8.89
CA ILE A 253 25.62 -1.05 7.91
C ILE A 253 26.17 -1.25 6.49
N TYR A 254 27.25 -0.56 6.10
CA TYR A 254 27.86 -0.79 4.77
C TYR A 254 28.39 -2.21 4.57
N GLY A 255 28.97 -2.81 5.62
CA GLY A 255 29.39 -4.21 5.58
C GLY A 255 28.21 -5.14 5.29
N ALA A 256 27.12 -4.98 6.04
CA ALA A 256 25.91 -5.77 5.84
C ALA A 256 25.29 -5.54 4.44
N LEU A 257 25.21 -4.28 3.98
CA LEU A 257 24.73 -3.97 2.63
C LEU A 257 25.52 -4.70 1.54
N ALA A 258 26.84 -4.80 1.70
CA ALA A 258 27.70 -5.52 0.77
C ALA A 258 27.49 -7.03 0.84
N GLU A 259 27.43 -7.59 2.05
CA GLU A 259 27.26 -9.03 2.32
C GLU A 259 25.92 -9.56 1.78
N ASP A 260 24.83 -8.80 1.99
CA ASP A 260 23.48 -9.15 1.53
C ASP A 260 23.21 -8.77 0.06
N GLY A 261 24.22 -8.27 -0.65
CA GLY A 261 24.12 -7.96 -2.08
C GLY A 261 23.18 -6.79 -2.39
N ILE A 262 23.07 -5.81 -1.50
CA ILE A 262 22.24 -4.61 -1.73
C ILE A 262 22.95 -3.71 -2.75
N ASP A 263 22.41 -3.67 -3.97
CA ASP A 263 22.94 -2.86 -5.08
C ASP A 263 22.35 -1.44 -5.15
N ARG A 264 22.66 -0.71 -6.23
CA ARG A 264 22.19 0.67 -6.46
C ARG A 264 20.66 0.77 -6.60
N GLU A 265 19.98 -0.32 -6.89
CA GLU A 265 18.53 -0.37 -6.95
C GLU A 265 17.93 -0.82 -5.61
N GLY A 266 18.73 -1.29 -4.66
CA GLY A 266 18.29 -1.74 -3.35
C GLY A 266 17.44 -0.72 -2.57
N VAL A 267 16.74 -1.24 -1.57
CA VAL A 267 15.90 -0.44 -0.66
C VAL A 267 16.40 -0.62 0.76
N LEU A 268 16.77 0.48 1.40
CA LEU A 268 17.06 0.51 2.83
C LEU A 268 15.84 0.98 3.60
N VAL A 269 15.42 0.20 4.60
CA VAL A 269 14.27 0.51 5.45
C VAL A 269 14.78 0.78 6.86
N SER A 270 14.48 1.95 7.43
CA SER A 270 14.75 2.19 8.85
C SER A 270 13.52 1.87 9.68
N LEU A 271 13.66 0.94 10.62
CA LEU A 271 12.62 0.55 11.57
C LEU A 271 13.07 0.94 12.98
N GLY A 272 12.65 2.10 13.49
CA GLY A 272 13.17 2.59 14.77
C GLY A 272 12.84 4.04 15.08
N GLY A 273 13.41 4.54 16.18
CA GLY A 273 13.33 5.96 16.53
C GLY A 273 14.21 6.83 15.63
N GLY A 274 14.29 8.13 15.94
CA GLY A 274 15.02 9.11 15.13
C GLY A 274 16.51 8.78 14.95
N CYS A 275 17.16 8.16 15.95
CA CYS A 275 18.56 7.75 15.83
C CYS A 275 18.79 6.66 14.77
N VAL A 276 17.90 5.66 14.70
CA VAL A 276 17.94 4.61 13.67
C VAL A 276 17.64 5.23 12.31
N GLY A 277 16.62 6.11 12.25
CA GLY A 277 16.29 6.85 11.04
C GLY A 277 17.47 7.67 10.49
N ASP A 278 18.16 8.41 11.35
CA ASP A 278 19.28 9.26 10.96
C ASP A 278 20.45 8.45 10.39
N VAL A 279 20.90 7.39 11.07
CA VAL A 279 22.05 6.60 10.60
C VAL A 279 21.70 5.80 9.34
N ALA A 280 20.51 5.19 9.28
CA ALA A 280 20.08 4.43 8.11
C ALA A 280 19.82 5.34 6.91
N GLY A 281 19.21 6.51 7.13
CA GLY A 281 19.02 7.50 6.08
C GLY A 281 20.35 8.02 5.53
N PHE A 282 21.35 8.26 6.39
CA PHE A 282 22.67 8.69 5.94
C PHE A 282 23.41 7.56 5.20
N ALA A 283 23.26 6.31 5.66
CA ALA A 283 23.75 5.14 4.95
C ALA A 283 23.12 5.02 3.56
N ALA A 284 21.80 5.20 3.44
CA ALA A 284 21.10 5.17 2.15
C ALA A 284 21.55 6.29 1.22
N ALA A 285 21.85 7.48 1.75
CA ALA A 285 22.28 8.64 0.97
C ALA A 285 23.67 8.45 0.33
N THR A 286 24.52 7.66 0.96
CA THR A 286 25.96 7.58 0.63
C THR A 286 26.35 6.22 0.07
N TRP A 287 25.62 5.15 0.39
CA TRP A 287 25.79 3.84 -0.23
C TRP A 287 25.55 3.93 -1.74
N MET A 288 26.56 3.57 -2.53
CA MET A 288 26.55 3.70 -3.99
C MET A 288 26.10 5.09 -4.51
N ARG A 289 26.32 6.15 -3.72
CA ARG A 289 25.89 7.55 -3.97
C ARG A 289 24.38 7.78 -3.94
N GLY A 290 23.64 6.92 -3.27
CA GLY A 290 22.20 7.08 -3.07
C GLY A 290 21.42 5.85 -3.50
N ILE A 291 20.69 5.25 -2.57
CA ILE A 291 19.69 4.22 -2.82
C ILE A 291 18.33 4.64 -2.25
N ARG A 292 17.29 3.89 -2.59
CA ARG A 292 15.95 4.15 -2.06
C ARG A 292 15.92 3.96 -0.55
N TYR A 293 15.22 4.87 0.11
CA TYR A 293 15.10 4.89 1.56
C TYR A 293 13.63 4.92 1.97
N VAL A 294 13.22 4.03 2.86
CA VAL A 294 11.87 3.99 3.44
C VAL A 294 11.97 4.14 4.96
N GLN A 295 11.14 5.01 5.50
CA GLN A 295 11.09 5.25 6.94
C GLN A 295 9.92 4.53 7.59
N MET A 296 10.19 3.87 8.71
CA MET A 296 9.19 3.29 9.59
C MET A 296 9.46 3.75 11.03
N PRO A 297 9.12 5.01 11.37
CA PRO A 297 9.46 5.60 12.65
C PRO A 297 8.65 4.98 13.79
N THR A 298 9.31 4.65 14.90
CA THR A 298 8.67 4.02 16.08
C THR A 298 8.33 4.95 17.23
N THR A 299 8.90 6.14 17.26
CA THR A 299 8.70 7.10 18.33
C THR A 299 7.93 8.31 17.82
N LEU A 300 7.05 8.88 18.65
CA LEU A 300 6.28 10.07 18.27
C LEU A 300 7.17 11.21 17.78
N LEU A 301 8.33 11.40 18.42
CA LEU A 301 9.32 12.40 18.00
C LEU A 301 9.81 12.14 16.56
N ALA A 302 10.17 10.89 16.24
CA ALA A 302 10.59 10.54 14.88
C ALA A 302 9.45 10.68 13.85
N MET A 303 8.20 10.47 14.27
CA MET A 303 7.03 10.60 13.41
C MET A 303 6.71 12.04 13.01
N VAL A 304 7.12 13.03 13.81
CA VAL A 304 6.81 14.46 13.56
C VAL A 304 8.03 15.29 13.15
N ASP A 305 9.24 14.84 13.48
CA ASP A 305 10.49 15.58 13.25
C ASP A 305 11.33 14.91 12.16
N SER A 306 11.79 13.67 12.41
CA SER A 306 12.69 12.93 11.52
C SER A 306 12.05 12.49 10.19
N SER A 307 10.72 12.49 10.11
CA SER A 307 9.95 12.03 8.96
C SER A 307 9.70 13.08 7.88
N ILE A 308 9.93 14.37 8.17
CA ILE A 308 9.47 15.48 7.29
C ILE A 308 10.64 16.33 6.74
N GLY A 309 11.88 16.14 7.20
CA GLY A 309 13.01 16.98 6.78
C GLY A 309 14.02 16.35 5.81
N GLY A 310 14.05 15.02 5.69
CA GLY A 310 15.12 14.29 4.97
C GLY A 310 16.54 14.52 5.54
N LYS A 311 16.68 15.19 6.68
CA LYS A 311 17.97 15.39 7.34
C LYS A 311 18.37 14.09 8.00
N THR A 312 19.53 13.58 7.62
CA THR A 312 20.08 12.31 8.11
C THR A 312 21.51 12.57 8.54
N ALA A 313 21.95 12.01 9.66
CA ALA A 313 23.26 12.33 10.20
C ALA A 313 23.82 11.30 11.19
N ILE A 314 25.13 11.32 11.35
CA ILE A 314 25.85 10.70 12.45
C ILE A 314 26.55 11.77 13.29
N ASN A 315 26.93 11.37 14.49
CA ASN A 315 27.75 12.15 15.39
C ASN A 315 29.23 11.92 15.10
N LEU A 316 30.03 12.96 15.29
CA LEU A 316 31.47 12.88 15.32
C LEU A 316 31.95 13.14 16.77
N PRO A 317 33.19 12.78 17.14
CA PRO A 317 33.73 13.13 18.45
C PRO A 317 33.66 14.63 18.77
N ALA A 318 33.68 15.48 17.74
CA ALA A 318 33.58 16.93 17.85
C ALA A 318 32.15 17.46 18.11
N GLY A 319 31.10 16.64 17.95
CA GLY A 319 29.73 17.09 18.16
C GLY A 319 28.65 16.25 17.47
N LYS A 320 27.40 16.56 17.80
CA LYS A 320 26.22 15.86 17.28
C LYS A 320 25.85 16.31 15.87
N ASN A 321 25.36 15.40 15.05
CA ASN A 321 24.82 15.66 13.70
C ASN A 321 25.79 16.38 12.74
N LEU A 322 27.10 16.27 12.95
CA LEU A 322 28.09 17.04 12.20
C LEU A 322 28.37 16.47 10.80
N ALA A 323 28.16 15.16 10.60
CA ALA A 323 28.29 14.52 9.30
C ALA A 323 26.96 13.94 8.87
N GLY A 324 26.47 14.33 7.70
CA GLY A 324 25.13 13.95 7.26
C GLY A 324 24.83 14.35 5.82
N ALA A 325 23.61 14.05 5.39
CA ALA A 325 23.09 14.40 4.09
C ALA A 325 21.60 14.76 4.19
N VAL A 326 21.13 15.53 3.21
CA VAL A 326 19.69 15.66 2.96
C VAL A 326 19.31 14.58 1.96
N HIS A 327 18.62 13.54 2.43
CA HIS A 327 18.17 12.40 1.63
C HIS A 327 16.73 12.08 1.98
N GLN A 328 15.84 12.31 1.03
CA GLN A 328 14.41 12.17 1.25
C GLN A 328 13.99 10.69 1.16
N PRO A 329 13.17 10.19 2.10
CA PRO A 329 12.57 8.89 1.94
C PRO A 329 11.62 8.89 0.74
N VAL A 330 11.48 7.76 0.07
CA VAL A 330 10.48 7.57 -1.00
C VAL A 330 9.09 7.24 -0.45
N ALA A 331 9.04 6.82 0.82
CA ALA A 331 7.81 6.61 1.58
C ALA A 331 8.12 6.60 3.07
N SER A 332 7.15 7.01 3.88
CA SER A 332 7.18 6.82 5.33
C SER A 332 5.91 6.09 5.78
N VAL A 333 6.04 5.08 6.63
CA VAL A 333 4.93 4.25 7.09
C VAL A 333 4.97 4.18 8.62
N THR A 334 3.98 4.77 9.30
CA THR A 334 4.02 4.94 10.75
C THR A 334 2.70 4.66 11.46
N ALA A 335 2.76 3.92 12.59
CA ALA A 335 1.56 3.58 13.34
C ALA A 335 1.34 4.47 14.56
N SER A 336 0.13 4.99 14.71
CA SER A 336 -0.28 5.84 15.85
C SER A 336 -0.16 5.15 17.23
N ARG A 337 -0.06 3.81 17.27
CA ARG A 337 0.10 3.01 18.50
C ARG A 337 1.41 2.20 18.57
N TRP A 338 2.44 2.54 17.81
CA TRP A 338 3.76 1.96 18.12
C TRP A 338 4.30 2.42 19.48
N SER A 339 3.74 3.49 20.05
CA SER A 339 4.16 4.11 21.31
C SER A 339 3.52 3.54 22.59
N SER A 340 2.67 2.51 22.56
CA SER A 340 1.98 2.03 23.77
C SER A 340 2.84 1.18 24.73
N THR A 341 4.09 1.56 24.97
CA THR A 341 4.94 0.99 26.04
C THR A 341 5.62 2.05 26.90
N ALA A 342 4.96 3.18 27.13
CA ALA A 342 5.20 3.94 28.36
C ALA A 342 4.14 3.54 29.39
N SER A 343 4.20 2.29 29.88
CA SER A 343 3.60 1.79 31.14
C SER A 343 4.12 0.37 31.37
#